data_AF-A0AA35JV69-F1
#
_entry.id   AF-A0AA35JV69-F1
#
_cell.length_a   1.000
_cell.length_b   1.000
_cell.length_c   1.000
_cell.angle_alpha   90.00
_cell.angle_beta   90.00
_cell.angle_gamma   90.00
#
_symmetry.space_group_name_H-M   'P 1'
#
loop_
_entity.id
_entity.type
_entity.pdbx_description
1 polymer ?
#
loop_
_entity_poly.entity_id
_entity_poly.type
_entity_poly.pdbx_seq_one_letter_code
_entity_poly.pdbx_strand_id
1 'polypeptide(L)'
;MEVQVAQCAERLQRQEKEIKFLTAEVDRLKNYGCLGVSPNLEGLREENAKLKYRLNVLQKSLQEERSRSKPSKGMININSRLQDIFGVAIKAAYPDLENPPLLVTPSQQSKFGDYQCNSAMSITQILLKTKEQKVSPREIADKIARNIPDNECIAKIEIAGPGFINVHLKKDFVSKQLSSMLVNGVQLPALGERKKVVIDFSSPNIAKEMHVGHLRSTIIGESMCRLFEFVGFDVLRLNHLGDWGTQFGMLIAHLQDKFPDYLTVSPPIGDLQAFYKESKRRFDTEEEFKKHAYRCVVLLQSKNPDFIKAWKLICDVSRKEFQKIYDCLDVTIIERGESYYQDKMNDIVKEFEEGGFVQVDDGRKIVFVPGYSVPLTIVKSDGGFTYDTSDLAALKQRLFEEKADYIIYVVDSGQAVHLQTIFAAGQMIGWYDPKVTRVTHAAFGVVLGEDKKKFKTRSGDTVRLIDLLQEGLKRSMDKLKEKERDKVTMGFLFSVSRK
;
A
#
# COMPACT_ATOMS: atom_id res chain seq x y z
N MET A 1 17.20 15.09 12.34
CA MET A 1 17.76 14.43 13.55
C MET A 1 17.31 12.97 13.66
N GLU A 2 16.01 12.63 13.72
CA GLU A 2 15.57 11.21 13.75
C GLU A 2 16.09 10.38 12.54
N VAL A 3 16.22 11.01 11.37
CA VAL A 3 16.88 10.44 10.15
C VAL A 3 18.33 10.02 10.40
N GLN A 4 19.11 10.92 11.00
CA GLN A 4 20.52 10.68 11.25
C GLN A 4 20.68 9.54 12.26
N VAL A 5 19.78 9.45 13.24
CA VAL A 5 19.74 8.34 14.20
C VAL A 5 19.45 7.01 13.50
N ALA A 6 18.47 6.95 12.59
CA ALA A 6 18.12 5.74 11.84
C ALA A 6 19.22 5.31 10.85
N GLN A 7 19.73 6.24 10.04
CA GLN A 7 20.84 5.98 9.10
C GLN A 7 22.12 5.59 9.83
N CYS A 8 22.38 6.19 11.00
CA CYS A 8 23.52 5.84 11.85
C CYS A 8 23.35 4.43 12.43
N ALA A 9 22.13 4.06 12.87
CA ALA A 9 21.83 2.72 13.34
C ALA A 9 21.97 1.64 12.25
N GLU A 10 21.52 1.90 11.03
CA GLU A 10 21.68 0.97 9.90
C GLU A 10 23.15 0.79 9.51
N ARG A 11 23.93 1.89 9.47
CA ARG A 11 25.38 1.86 9.27
C ARG A 11 26.10 1.10 10.38
N LEU A 12 25.69 1.28 11.64
CA LEU A 12 26.22 0.56 12.79
C LEU A 12 26.02 -0.94 12.61
N GLN A 13 24.80 -1.36 12.24
CA GLN A 13 24.46 -2.76 12.05
C GLN A 13 25.24 -3.41 10.90
N ARG A 14 25.51 -2.65 9.82
CA ARG A 14 26.35 -3.11 8.71
C ARG A 14 27.81 -3.30 9.14
N GLN A 15 28.35 -2.35 9.90
CA GLN A 15 29.72 -2.44 10.42
C GLN A 15 29.90 -3.57 11.43
N GLU A 16 28.92 -3.86 12.26
CA GLU A 16 28.99 -4.98 13.20
C GLU A 16 29.13 -6.32 12.48
N LYS A 17 28.38 -6.51 11.38
CA LYS A 17 28.49 -7.71 10.54
C LYS A 17 29.89 -7.83 9.93
N GLU A 18 30.41 -6.71 9.43
CA GLU A 18 31.74 -6.65 8.82
C GLU A 18 32.86 -6.94 9.83
N ILE A 19 32.78 -6.35 11.04
CA ILE A 19 33.71 -6.66 12.15
C ILE A 19 33.64 -8.15 12.51
N LYS A 20 32.43 -8.71 12.64
CA LYS A 20 32.24 -10.12 13.01
C LYS A 20 32.82 -11.06 11.96
N PHE A 21 32.61 -10.76 10.68
CA PHE A 21 33.21 -11.48 9.56
C PHE A 21 34.74 -11.44 9.60
N LEU A 22 35.32 -10.24 9.74
CA LEU A 22 36.77 -10.05 9.78
C LEU A 22 37.40 -10.71 11.01
N THR A 23 36.73 -10.67 12.18
CA THR A 23 37.21 -11.35 13.38
C THR A 23 37.23 -12.87 13.19
N ALA A 24 36.17 -13.45 12.61
CA ALA A 24 36.13 -14.87 12.29
C ALA A 24 37.22 -15.28 11.29
N GLU A 25 37.51 -14.43 10.31
CA GLU A 25 38.56 -14.67 9.31
C GLU A 25 39.97 -14.58 9.90
N VAL A 26 40.23 -13.59 10.76
CA VAL A 26 41.49 -13.45 11.50
C VAL A 26 41.75 -14.67 12.39
N ASP A 27 40.71 -15.20 13.04
CA ASP A 27 40.86 -16.38 13.90
C ASP A 27 41.02 -17.68 13.09
N ARG A 28 40.41 -17.77 11.89
CA ARG A 28 40.71 -18.86 10.93
C ARG A 28 42.17 -18.84 10.49
N LEU A 29 42.69 -17.68 10.11
CA LEU A 29 44.06 -17.53 9.61
C LEU A 29 45.12 -17.78 10.70
N LYS A 30 44.83 -17.48 11.97
CA LYS A 30 45.70 -17.83 13.10
C LYS A 30 45.87 -19.34 13.30
N ASN A 31 44.82 -20.13 13.02
CA ASN A 31 44.83 -21.57 13.24
C ASN A 31 45.61 -22.34 12.15
N TYR A 32 45.82 -21.74 10.97
CA TYR A 32 46.71 -22.26 9.93
C TYR A 32 48.15 -21.76 10.18
N GLY A 33 48.81 -22.32 11.19
CA GLY A 33 50.19 -21.96 11.50
C GLY A 33 51.18 -22.42 10.43
N CYS A 34 51.74 -21.49 9.65
CA CYS A 34 53.10 -21.59 9.09
C CYS A 34 53.67 -20.18 8.77
N LEU A 35 54.74 -19.84 9.50
CA LEU A 35 55.86 -18.93 9.21
C LEU A 35 55.62 -17.74 8.25
N GLY A 36 55.55 -16.55 8.85
CA GLY A 36 55.60 -15.24 8.18
C GLY A 36 54.36 -14.42 8.48
N VAL A 37 54.53 -13.20 8.98
CA VAL A 37 53.45 -12.21 9.09
C VAL A 37 52.94 -11.96 7.67
N SER A 38 51.87 -12.65 7.28
CA SER A 38 51.22 -12.42 6.00
C SER A 38 50.71 -10.98 6.00
N PRO A 39 51.07 -10.12 5.01
CA PRO A 39 50.59 -8.74 4.90
C PRO A 39 49.04 -8.65 4.96
N ASN A 40 48.37 -9.74 4.58
CA ASN A 40 46.93 -9.88 4.62
C ASN A 40 46.39 -9.93 6.06
N LEU A 41 47.10 -10.57 7.00
CA LEU A 41 46.67 -10.65 8.40
C LEU A 41 46.81 -9.30 9.11
N GLU A 42 47.87 -8.56 8.81
CA GLU A 42 48.13 -7.25 9.39
C GLU A 42 47.16 -6.20 8.83
N GLY A 43 46.89 -6.24 7.52
CA GLY A 43 45.84 -5.43 6.88
C GLY A 43 44.44 -5.70 7.46
N LEU A 44 44.06 -6.97 7.65
CA LEU A 44 42.78 -7.34 8.28
C LEU A 44 42.71 -6.90 9.75
N ARG A 45 43.83 -6.90 10.49
CA ARG A 45 43.89 -6.39 11.87
C ARG A 45 43.72 -4.89 11.94
N GLU A 46 44.39 -4.14 11.06
CA GLU A 46 44.21 -2.69 10.96
C GLU A 46 42.78 -2.33 10.55
N GLU A 47 42.19 -3.06 9.60
CA GLU A 47 40.81 -2.84 9.18
C GLU A 47 39.82 -3.15 10.30
N ASN A 48 40.01 -4.24 11.04
CA ASN A 48 39.20 -4.57 12.21
C ASN A 48 39.32 -3.48 13.30
N ALA A 49 40.53 -2.96 13.54
CA ALA A 49 40.76 -1.86 14.48
C ALA A 49 40.08 -0.55 14.02
N LYS A 50 40.18 -0.20 12.72
CA LYS A 50 39.50 0.95 12.11
C LYS A 50 37.99 0.83 12.21
N LEU A 51 37.43 -0.35 11.96
CA LEU A 51 35.99 -0.58 12.06
C LEU A 51 35.50 -0.56 13.51
N LYS A 52 36.23 -1.15 14.47
CA LYS A 52 35.91 -1.05 15.90
C LYS A 52 35.93 0.40 16.40
N TYR A 53 36.94 1.17 15.98
CA TYR A 53 36.99 2.60 16.26
C TYR A 53 35.77 3.32 15.68
N ARG A 54 35.44 3.06 14.41
CA ARG A 54 34.30 3.67 13.73
C ARG A 54 32.97 3.30 14.39
N LEU A 55 32.82 2.06 14.85
CA LEU A 55 31.65 1.61 15.61
C LEU A 55 31.51 2.39 16.93
N ASN A 56 32.61 2.58 17.66
CA ASN A 56 32.59 3.37 18.90
C ASN A 56 32.22 4.84 18.62
N VAL A 57 32.75 5.42 17.55
CA VAL A 57 32.38 6.77 17.10
C VAL A 57 30.90 6.86 16.77
N LEU A 58 30.34 5.90 16.02
CA LEU A 58 28.91 5.87 15.70
C LEU A 58 28.04 5.69 16.95
N GLN A 59 28.44 4.85 17.91
CA GLN A 59 27.73 4.69 19.18
C GLN A 59 27.71 5.98 19.97
N LYS A 60 28.84 6.68 20.06
CA LYS A 60 28.92 8.00 20.70
C LYS A 60 28.06 9.03 19.97
N SER A 61 28.15 9.11 18.64
CA SER A 61 27.28 9.99 17.85
C SER A 61 25.79 9.68 18.05
N LEU A 62 25.41 8.40 18.13
CA LEU A 62 24.03 7.99 18.37
C LEU A 62 23.54 8.40 19.77
N GLN A 63 24.40 8.26 20.77
CA GLN A 63 24.11 8.65 22.15
C GLN A 63 24.07 10.17 22.32
N GLU A 64 24.94 10.90 21.62
CA GLU A 64 24.92 12.37 21.53
C GLU A 64 23.66 12.87 20.82
N GLU A 65 23.25 12.25 19.70
CA GLU A 65 22.01 12.63 19.01
C GLU A 65 20.76 12.31 19.84
N ARG A 66 20.75 11.18 20.57
CA ARG A 66 19.67 10.83 21.52
C ARG A 66 19.60 11.74 22.73
N SER A 67 20.70 12.38 23.12
CA SER A 67 20.75 13.32 24.25
C SER A 67 20.58 14.78 23.82
N ARG A 68 20.94 15.12 22.57
CA ARG A 68 20.67 16.43 21.94
C ARG A 68 19.25 16.56 21.41
N SER A 69 18.57 15.46 21.13
CA SER A 69 17.15 15.52 20.76
C SER A 69 16.35 16.09 21.93
N LYS A 70 15.76 17.26 21.72
CA LYS A 70 14.58 17.65 22.50
C LYS A 70 13.60 16.46 22.43
N PRO A 71 12.89 16.12 23.52
CA PRO A 71 11.91 15.03 23.48
C PRO A 71 11.05 15.21 22.24
N SER A 72 10.99 14.16 21.42
CA SER A 72 10.29 14.19 20.14
C SER A 72 8.92 14.82 20.36
N LYS A 73 8.58 15.82 19.54
CA LYS A 73 7.26 16.45 19.63
C LYS A 73 6.14 15.46 19.27
N GLY A 74 6.49 14.37 18.57
CA GLY A 74 5.57 13.31 18.18
C GLY A 74 5.41 12.22 19.25
N MET A 75 4.32 11.48 19.13
CA MET A 75 4.04 10.30 19.95
C MET A 75 5.08 9.20 19.70
N ILE A 76 5.32 8.36 20.70
CA ILE A 76 6.25 7.24 20.58
C ILE A 76 5.49 5.95 20.30
N ASN A 77 5.96 5.16 19.32
CA ASN A 77 5.52 3.78 19.20
C ASN A 77 6.15 2.94 20.33
N ILE A 78 5.38 2.68 21.38
CA ILE A 78 5.84 1.96 22.57
C ILE A 78 6.31 0.54 22.20
N ASN A 79 5.66 -0.13 21.25
CA ASN A 79 6.05 -1.48 20.84
C ASN A 79 7.45 -1.46 20.20
N SER A 80 7.69 -0.56 19.22
CA SER A 80 9.01 -0.41 18.61
C SER A 80 10.08 -0.04 19.63
N ARG A 81 9.77 0.86 20.57
CA ARG A 81 10.71 1.24 21.64
C ARG A 81 11.07 0.05 22.54
N LEU A 82 10.11 -0.80 22.88
CA LEU A 82 10.36 -2.01 23.64
C LEU A 82 11.15 -3.04 22.82
N GLN A 83 10.87 -3.19 21.52
CA GLN A 83 11.66 -4.04 20.62
C GLN A 83 13.13 -3.60 20.58
N ASP A 84 13.43 -2.30 20.54
CA ASP A 84 14.80 -1.79 20.60
C ASP A 84 15.49 -2.17 21.92
N ILE A 85 14.80 -1.98 23.06
CA ILE A 85 15.31 -2.30 24.39
C ILE A 85 15.60 -3.80 24.50
N PHE A 86 14.66 -4.64 24.07
CA PHE A 86 14.85 -6.09 24.05
C PHE A 86 15.91 -6.53 23.05
N GLY A 87 16.06 -5.85 21.91
CA GLY A 87 17.11 -6.11 20.93
C GLY A 87 18.49 -5.93 21.51
N VAL A 88 18.72 -4.83 22.24
CA VAL A 88 19.97 -4.58 22.97
C VAL A 88 20.19 -5.65 24.04
N ALA A 89 19.16 -5.96 24.84
CA ALA A 89 19.26 -6.94 25.92
C ALA A 89 19.57 -8.36 25.42
N ILE A 90 18.89 -8.80 24.35
CA ILE A 90 19.10 -10.12 23.76
C ILE A 90 20.49 -10.23 23.14
N LYS A 91 20.94 -9.19 22.44
CA LYS A 91 22.28 -9.17 21.84
C LYS A 91 23.38 -9.18 22.89
N ALA A 92 23.20 -8.49 24.02
CA ALA A 92 24.11 -8.57 25.16
C ALA A 92 24.10 -9.98 25.80
N ALA A 93 22.93 -10.60 25.93
CA ALA A 93 22.79 -11.94 26.49
C ALA A 93 23.34 -13.05 25.56
N TYR A 94 23.23 -12.88 24.24
CA TYR A 94 23.58 -13.85 23.20
C TYR A 94 24.24 -13.15 22.00
N PRO A 95 25.51 -12.74 22.10
CA PRO A 95 26.21 -11.96 21.07
C PRO A 95 26.41 -12.71 19.75
N ASP A 96 26.48 -14.04 19.81
CA ASP A 96 26.67 -14.87 18.61
C ASP A 96 25.42 -14.98 17.75
N LEU A 97 24.23 -14.69 18.33
CA LEU A 97 22.94 -14.91 17.70
C LEU A 97 22.65 -13.80 16.70
N GLU A 98 22.54 -14.15 15.41
CA GLU A 98 22.24 -13.20 14.36
C GLU A 98 20.73 -13.03 14.19
N ASN A 99 20.27 -11.78 14.19
CA ASN A 99 18.87 -11.38 14.01
C ASN A 99 17.86 -12.20 14.84
N PRO A 100 17.96 -12.17 16.18
CA PRO A 100 17.00 -12.86 17.03
C PRO A 100 15.58 -12.30 16.81
N PRO A 101 14.54 -13.15 16.92
CA PRO A 101 13.16 -12.71 16.82
C PRO A 101 12.83 -11.76 18.00
N LEU A 102 12.25 -10.59 17.69
CA LEU A 102 11.81 -9.59 18.66
C LEU A 102 10.28 -9.57 18.73
N LEU A 103 9.72 -10.49 19.52
CA LEU A 103 8.28 -10.72 19.60
C LEU A 103 7.70 -9.97 20.80
N VAL A 104 7.46 -8.68 20.65
CA VAL A 104 6.81 -7.84 21.66
C VAL A 104 5.37 -7.57 21.26
N THR A 105 4.43 -7.86 22.16
CA THR A 105 2.99 -7.69 21.94
C THR A 105 2.33 -7.02 23.14
N PRO A 106 1.28 -6.19 22.93
CA PRO A 106 0.49 -5.69 24.05
C PRO A 106 -0.22 -6.85 24.77
N SER A 107 -0.20 -6.81 26.10
CA SER A 107 -0.89 -7.79 26.94
C SER A 107 -2.39 -7.48 26.96
N GLN A 108 -3.23 -8.52 26.84
CA GLN A 108 -4.70 -8.35 26.89
C GLN A 108 -5.25 -8.27 28.31
N GLN A 109 -4.51 -8.78 29.29
CA GLN A 109 -4.93 -8.86 30.70
C GLN A 109 -3.87 -8.19 31.57
N SER A 110 -4.30 -7.27 32.44
CA SER A 110 -3.42 -6.51 33.34
C SER A 110 -2.58 -7.38 34.27
N LYS A 111 -3.04 -8.59 34.59
CA LYS A 111 -2.28 -9.58 35.39
C LYS A 111 -0.97 -10.02 34.73
N PHE A 112 -0.83 -9.84 33.42
CA PHE A 112 0.38 -10.15 32.64
C PHE A 112 1.14 -8.88 32.22
N GLY A 113 0.91 -7.76 32.92
CA GLY A 113 1.48 -6.47 32.58
C GLY A 113 0.80 -5.79 31.40
N ASP A 114 1.46 -4.77 30.87
CA ASP A 114 0.98 -3.95 29.74
C ASP A 114 1.47 -4.51 28.40
N TYR A 115 2.69 -5.07 28.39
CA TYR A 115 3.30 -5.72 27.23
C TYR A 115 3.92 -7.04 27.62
N GLN A 116 4.11 -7.91 26.64
CA GLN A 116 4.77 -9.20 26.80
C GLN A 116 5.81 -9.42 25.69
N CYS A 117 6.98 -9.90 26.07
CA CYS A 117 8.02 -10.35 25.15
C CYS A 117 8.10 -11.88 25.15
N ASN A 118 7.93 -12.46 23.95
CA ASN A 118 7.83 -13.90 23.71
C ASN A 118 9.08 -14.48 23.03
N SER A 119 10.14 -13.67 22.91
CA SER A 119 11.37 -14.03 22.18
C SER A 119 12.11 -15.23 22.75
N ALA A 120 12.02 -15.49 24.05
CA ALA A 120 12.78 -16.55 24.72
C ALA A 120 12.50 -17.95 24.14
N MET A 121 11.24 -18.25 23.82
CA MET A 121 10.85 -19.55 23.24
C MET A 121 11.48 -19.78 21.87
N SER A 122 11.42 -18.78 21.00
CA SER A 122 12.01 -18.87 19.66
C SER A 122 13.54 -18.94 19.72
N ILE A 123 14.17 -18.22 20.65
CA ILE A 123 15.62 -18.29 20.87
C ILE A 123 16.04 -19.69 21.33
N THR A 124 15.29 -20.34 22.24
CA THR A 124 15.56 -21.74 22.63
C THR A 124 15.58 -22.66 21.41
N GLN A 125 14.58 -22.53 20.52
CA GLN A 125 14.50 -23.35 19.32
C GLN A 125 15.67 -23.10 18.37
N ILE A 126 16.11 -21.84 18.23
CA ILE A 126 17.27 -21.51 17.40
C ILE A 126 18.54 -22.11 18.00
N LEU A 127 18.80 -21.90 19.29
CA LEU A 127 19.99 -22.44 19.97
C LEU A 127 20.06 -23.96 19.92
N LEU A 128 18.92 -24.63 20.06
CA LEU A 128 18.83 -26.08 19.93
C LEU A 128 19.18 -26.54 18.50
N LYS A 129 18.68 -25.85 17.47
CA LYS A 129 18.94 -26.21 16.06
C LYS A 129 20.36 -25.89 15.60
N THR A 130 20.93 -24.77 16.05
CA THR A 130 22.21 -24.27 15.51
C THR A 130 23.42 -24.69 16.34
N LYS A 131 23.24 -24.89 17.65
CA LYS A 131 24.35 -25.16 18.59
C LYS A 131 24.16 -26.46 19.38
N GLU A 132 23.11 -27.24 19.08
CA GLU A 132 22.71 -28.44 19.85
C GLU A 132 22.57 -28.18 21.36
N GLN A 133 22.38 -26.91 21.74
CA GLN A 133 22.39 -26.48 23.12
C GLN A 133 20.95 -26.45 23.65
N LYS A 134 20.64 -27.36 24.58
CA LYS A 134 19.34 -27.40 25.25
C LYS A 134 19.33 -26.45 26.45
N VAL A 135 18.79 -25.25 26.26
CA VAL A 135 18.60 -24.24 27.33
C VAL A 135 17.11 -24.07 27.58
N SER A 136 16.68 -24.03 28.85
CA SER A 136 15.26 -23.82 29.15
C SER A 136 14.83 -22.40 28.75
N PRO A 137 13.63 -22.18 28.18
CA PRO A 137 13.22 -20.83 27.78
C PRO A 137 13.12 -19.86 28.96
N ARG A 138 12.91 -20.37 30.17
CA ARG A 138 12.93 -19.58 31.41
C ARG A 138 14.31 -19.05 31.74
N GLU A 139 15.36 -19.86 31.62
CA GLU A 139 16.75 -19.40 31.77
C GLU A 139 17.11 -18.34 30.73
N ILE A 140 16.63 -18.48 29.49
CA ILE A 140 16.82 -17.47 28.44
C ILE A 140 16.13 -16.17 28.84
N ALA A 141 14.87 -16.25 29.29
CA ALA A 141 14.11 -15.09 29.75
C ALA A 141 14.79 -14.39 30.94
N ASP A 142 15.30 -15.14 31.92
CA ASP A 142 16.07 -14.63 33.05
C ASP A 142 17.34 -13.92 32.58
N LYS A 143 18.08 -14.52 31.63
CA LYS A 143 19.29 -13.92 31.08
C LYS A 143 19.00 -12.63 30.33
N ILE A 144 17.92 -12.59 29.55
CA ILE A 144 17.48 -11.37 28.86
C ILE A 144 17.10 -10.31 29.87
N ALA A 145 16.28 -10.64 30.88
CA ALA A 145 15.80 -9.70 31.88
C ALA A 145 16.94 -9.03 32.66
N ARG A 146 18.02 -9.77 32.98
CA ARG A 146 19.22 -9.25 33.65
C ARG A 146 20.07 -8.31 32.79
N ASN A 147 19.97 -8.43 31.46
CA ASN A 147 20.75 -7.63 30.50
C ASN A 147 19.94 -6.46 29.93
N ILE A 148 18.78 -6.15 30.49
CA ILE A 148 17.99 -4.99 30.04
C ILE A 148 18.69 -3.71 30.47
N PRO A 149 18.98 -2.81 29.52
CA PRO A 149 19.62 -1.54 29.84
C PRO A 149 18.67 -0.62 30.60
N ASP A 150 19.26 0.34 31.32
CA ASP A 150 18.51 1.43 31.94
C ASP A 150 17.66 2.17 30.90
N ASN A 151 16.39 2.39 31.24
CA ASN A 151 15.41 2.92 30.30
C ASN A 151 14.34 3.78 31.00
N GLU A 152 13.64 4.55 30.16
CA GLU A 152 12.65 5.54 30.59
C GLU A 152 11.24 4.96 30.77
N CYS A 153 10.95 3.77 30.23
CA CYS A 153 9.57 3.29 30.06
C CYS A 153 9.20 2.07 30.92
N ILE A 154 10.14 1.21 31.33
CA ILE A 154 9.86 -0.05 32.04
C ILE A 154 9.98 0.13 33.55
N ALA A 155 8.89 -0.09 34.29
CA ALA A 155 8.87 -0.05 35.75
C ALA A 155 9.29 -1.38 36.38
N LYS A 156 8.73 -2.48 35.85
CA LYS A 156 8.91 -3.83 36.38
C LYS A 156 8.86 -4.84 35.24
N ILE A 157 9.64 -5.91 35.41
CA ILE A 157 9.60 -7.08 34.55
C ILE A 157 9.33 -8.31 35.41
N GLU A 158 8.47 -9.18 34.92
CA GLU A 158 8.15 -10.45 35.56
C GLU A 158 8.28 -11.59 34.56
N ILE A 159 8.93 -12.67 34.98
CA ILE A 159 9.03 -13.88 34.16
C ILE A 159 7.91 -14.83 34.58
N ALA A 160 7.06 -15.17 33.61
CA ALA A 160 5.89 -16.01 33.82
C ALA A 160 5.94 -17.27 32.96
N GLY A 161 5.35 -18.35 33.48
CA GLY A 161 5.19 -19.61 32.76
C GLY A 161 6.52 -20.19 32.24
N PRO A 162 6.55 -20.66 30.97
CA PRO A 162 7.73 -21.33 30.40
C PRO A 162 8.88 -20.39 30.03
N GLY A 163 8.67 -19.07 30.00
CA GLY A 163 9.66 -18.08 29.54
C GLY A 163 9.05 -16.79 28.98
N PHE A 164 7.82 -16.45 29.39
CA PHE A 164 7.21 -15.18 29.02
C PHE A 164 7.80 -14.05 29.83
N ILE A 165 8.13 -12.93 29.19
CA ILE A 165 8.64 -11.74 29.87
C ILE A 165 7.53 -10.68 29.87
N ASN A 166 6.82 -10.55 30.99
CA ASN A 166 5.78 -9.55 31.19
C ASN A 166 6.41 -8.21 31.58
N VAL A 167 5.92 -7.12 30.99
CA VAL A 167 6.46 -5.77 31.12
C VAL A 167 5.38 -4.84 31.67
N HIS A 168 5.69 -4.15 32.76
CA HIS A 168 4.87 -3.10 33.34
C HIS A 168 5.50 -1.74 33.07
N LEU A 169 4.73 -0.79 32.55
CA LEU A 169 5.20 0.54 32.20
C LEU A 169 5.32 1.47 33.43
N LYS A 170 6.26 2.41 33.37
CA LYS A 170 6.38 3.49 34.37
C LYS A 170 5.19 4.45 34.24
N LYS A 171 4.51 4.73 35.36
CA LYS A 171 3.41 5.70 35.42
C LYS A 171 3.84 7.08 34.94
N ASP A 172 5.04 7.52 35.33
CA ASP A 172 5.60 8.80 34.92
C ASP A 172 5.81 8.90 33.41
N PHE A 173 6.23 7.80 32.77
CA PHE A 173 6.39 7.74 31.32
C PHE A 173 5.04 7.91 30.61
N VAL A 174 4.02 7.16 31.04
CA VAL A 174 2.67 7.26 30.46
C VAL A 174 2.09 8.66 30.64
N SER A 175 2.21 9.24 31.84
CA SER A 175 1.73 10.60 32.13
C SER A 175 2.41 11.66 31.27
N LYS A 176 3.73 11.56 31.07
CA LYS A 176 4.49 12.46 30.18
C LYS A 176 4.03 12.37 28.74
N GLN A 177 3.77 11.16 28.23
CA GLN A 177 3.28 10.98 26.86
C GLN A 177 1.88 11.56 26.66
N LEU A 178 0.97 11.35 27.62
CA LEU A 178 -0.37 11.95 27.59
C LEU A 178 -0.30 13.48 27.61
N SER A 179 0.56 14.05 28.46
CA SER A 179 0.76 15.50 28.54
C SER A 179 1.32 16.06 27.23
N SER A 180 2.29 15.37 26.62
CA SER A 180 2.85 15.75 25.32
C SER A 180 1.79 15.77 24.22
N MET A 181 0.93 14.75 24.18
CA MET A 181 -0.16 14.64 23.20
C MET A 181 -1.20 15.77 23.35
N LEU A 182 -1.48 16.20 24.58
CA LEU A 182 -2.41 17.31 24.83
C LEU A 182 -1.82 18.68 24.45
N VAL A 183 -0.52 18.88 24.66
CA VAL A 183 0.16 20.16 24.38
C VAL A 183 0.52 20.30 22.91
N ASN A 184 1.04 19.25 22.29
CA ASN A 184 1.57 19.28 20.91
C ASN A 184 0.54 18.77 19.87
N GLY A 185 -0.57 18.19 20.32
CA GLY A 185 -1.53 17.51 19.48
C GLY A 185 -1.19 16.02 19.24
N VAL A 186 -2.13 15.31 18.63
CA VAL A 186 -1.96 13.90 18.24
C VAL A 186 -1.15 13.86 16.94
N GLN A 187 0.16 13.67 17.05
CA GLN A 187 1.07 13.62 15.92
C GLN A 187 1.97 12.39 15.99
N LEU A 188 2.18 11.74 14.85
CA LEU A 188 3.13 10.64 14.73
C LEU A 188 4.57 11.17 14.63
N PRO A 189 5.58 10.35 14.97
CA PRO A 189 6.98 10.73 14.77
C PRO A 189 7.24 10.88 13.28
N ALA A 190 8.03 11.88 12.91
CA ALA A 190 8.28 12.18 11.51
C ALA A 190 9.06 11.03 10.87
N LEU A 191 8.57 10.52 9.74
CA LEU A 191 9.38 9.63 8.92
C LEU A 191 10.64 10.35 8.49
N GLY A 192 11.77 9.62 8.55
CA GLY A 192 13.04 10.21 8.20
C GLY A 192 13.07 10.70 6.76
N GLU A 193 12.75 9.83 5.81
CA GLU A 193 12.71 10.15 4.39
C GLU A 193 11.27 10.14 3.89
N ARG A 194 10.89 11.18 3.12
CA ARG A 194 9.58 11.23 2.47
C ARG A 194 9.57 10.24 1.31
N LYS A 195 8.98 9.08 1.56
CA LYS A 195 8.71 8.07 0.55
C LYS A 195 7.41 8.37 -0.18
N LYS A 196 7.33 7.98 -1.45
CA LYS A 196 6.15 8.19 -2.30
C LYS A 196 5.29 6.94 -2.35
N VAL A 197 3.99 7.12 -2.12
CA VAL A 197 2.98 6.07 -2.09
C VAL A 197 1.93 6.39 -3.14
N VAL A 198 1.75 5.49 -4.10
CA VAL A 198 0.67 5.57 -5.08
C VAL A 198 -0.45 4.61 -4.66
N ILE A 199 -1.67 5.12 -4.52
CA ILE A 199 -2.84 4.32 -4.14
C ILE A 199 -3.87 4.43 -5.26
N ASP A 200 -4.18 3.29 -5.87
CA ASP A 200 -5.19 3.14 -6.92
C ASP A 200 -6.48 2.62 -6.30
N PHE A 201 -7.54 3.43 -6.36
CA PHE A 201 -8.80 3.12 -5.74
C PHE A 201 -9.99 3.83 -6.41
N SER A 202 -11.20 3.42 -6.04
CA SER A 202 -12.48 3.81 -6.66
C SER A 202 -12.67 3.21 -8.05
N SER A 203 -11.91 3.69 -9.03
CA SER A 203 -11.74 3.17 -10.40
C SER A 203 -13.04 2.65 -11.06
N PRO A 204 -14.14 3.45 -11.10
CA PRO A 204 -15.35 3.06 -11.83
C PRO A 204 -15.17 3.09 -13.35
N ASN A 205 -16.04 2.35 -14.04
CA ASN A 205 -16.13 2.40 -15.49
C ASN A 205 -17.00 3.58 -15.93
N ILE A 206 -16.51 4.39 -16.88
CA ILE A 206 -17.31 5.47 -17.48
C ILE A 206 -18.54 4.88 -18.19
N ALA A 207 -19.64 5.62 -18.17
CA ALA A 207 -20.93 5.22 -18.74
C ALA A 207 -21.61 4.00 -18.10
N LYS A 208 -21.05 3.48 -17.00
CA LYS A 208 -21.71 2.52 -16.12
C LYS A 208 -21.94 3.16 -14.76
N GLU A 209 -23.00 2.74 -14.09
CA GLU A 209 -23.27 3.21 -12.74
C GLU A 209 -22.22 2.70 -11.76
N MET A 210 -21.76 3.62 -10.91
CA MET A 210 -20.93 3.25 -9.78
C MET A 210 -21.78 2.41 -8.80
N HIS A 211 -21.29 1.22 -8.47
CA HIS A 211 -21.94 0.28 -7.58
C HIS A 211 -21.18 0.06 -6.26
N VAL A 212 -21.80 -0.68 -5.33
CA VAL A 212 -21.26 -0.98 -3.98
C VAL A 212 -19.85 -1.58 -3.95
N GLY A 213 -19.44 -2.32 -4.97
CA GLY A 213 -18.04 -2.76 -5.12
C GLY A 213 -17.04 -1.59 -5.22
N HIS A 214 -17.30 -0.60 -6.06
CA HIS A 214 -16.46 0.60 -6.16
C HIS A 214 -16.52 1.45 -4.89
N LEU A 215 -17.66 1.46 -4.17
CA LEU A 215 -17.75 2.15 -2.87
C LEU A 215 -16.79 1.57 -1.84
N ARG A 216 -16.67 0.23 -1.75
CA ARG A 216 -15.68 -0.40 -0.85
C ARG A 216 -14.27 0.06 -1.17
N SER A 217 -13.88 0.00 -2.45
CA SER A 217 -12.59 0.49 -2.90
C SER A 217 -12.40 1.97 -2.54
N THR A 218 -13.43 2.80 -2.76
CA THR A 218 -13.42 4.24 -2.48
C THR A 218 -13.11 4.54 -1.01
N ILE A 219 -13.85 3.93 -0.08
CA ILE A 219 -13.69 4.19 1.36
C ILE A 219 -12.37 3.59 1.89
N ILE A 220 -12.04 2.36 1.49
CA ILE A 220 -10.80 1.70 1.95
C ILE A 220 -9.58 2.46 1.43
N GLY A 221 -9.58 2.81 0.14
CA GLY A 221 -8.49 3.53 -0.50
C GLY A 221 -8.28 4.92 0.09
N GLU A 222 -9.34 5.71 0.27
CA GLU A 222 -9.22 7.04 0.87
C GLU A 222 -8.74 6.96 2.33
N SER A 223 -9.22 6.00 3.10
CA SER A 223 -8.74 5.76 4.48
C SER A 223 -7.26 5.41 4.52
N MET A 224 -6.78 4.58 3.59
CA MET A 224 -5.35 4.29 3.44
C MET A 224 -4.56 5.54 3.06
N CYS A 225 -5.06 6.36 2.13
CA CYS A 225 -4.40 7.61 1.73
C CYS A 225 -4.19 8.53 2.93
N ARG A 226 -5.26 8.79 3.70
CA ARG A 226 -5.20 9.62 4.91
C ARG A 226 -4.26 9.04 5.96
N LEU A 227 -4.20 7.71 6.11
CA LEU A 227 -3.25 7.06 7.01
C LEU A 227 -1.79 7.32 6.58
N PHE A 228 -1.45 7.11 5.32
CA PHE A 228 -0.09 7.34 4.82
C PHE A 228 0.30 8.82 4.91
N GLU A 229 -0.62 9.75 4.63
CA GLU A 229 -0.39 11.18 4.82
C GLU A 229 -0.19 11.55 6.29
N PHE A 230 -1.00 10.97 7.19
CA PHE A 230 -0.86 11.20 8.63
C PHE A 230 0.48 10.70 9.17
N VAL A 231 1.03 9.65 8.58
CA VAL A 231 2.39 9.14 8.89
C VAL A 231 3.49 10.03 8.25
N GLY A 232 3.16 10.79 7.21
CA GLY A 232 4.07 11.75 6.56
C GLY A 232 4.64 11.32 5.21
N PHE A 233 4.03 10.34 4.54
CA PHE A 233 4.37 9.96 3.16
C PHE A 233 3.85 10.99 2.14
N ASP A 234 4.47 11.02 0.97
CA ASP A 234 3.92 11.71 -0.21
C ASP A 234 2.92 10.79 -0.92
N VAL A 235 1.64 11.12 -0.85
CA VAL A 235 0.56 10.22 -1.31
C VAL A 235 -0.06 10.72 -2.62
N LEU A 236 0.05 9.92 -3.66
CA LEU A 236 -0.63 10.12 -4.93
C LEU A 236 -1.88 9.24 -5.01
N ARG A 237 -3.04 9.89 -5.03
CA ARG A 237 -4.36 9.26 -5.12
C ARG A 237 -4.79 9.12 -6.57
N LEU A 238 -4.87 7.91 -7.10
CA LEU A 238 -5.22 7.67 -8.50
C LEU A 238 -6.60 7.03 -8.64
N ASN A 239 -7.40 7.63 -9.50
CA ASN A 239 -8.65 7.06 -9.99
C ASN A 239 -8.40 6.42 -11.35
N HIS A 240 -8.24 5.10 -11.40
CA HIS A 240 -7.97 4.38 -12.64
C HIS A 240 -9.26 4.06 -13.39
N LEU A 241 -9.88 5.11 -13.94
CA LEU A 241 -11.16 5.01 -14.65
C LEU A 241 -11.09 4.10 -15.88
N GLY A 242 -12.13 3.29 -16.05
CA GLY A 242 -12.38 2.53 -17.28
C GLY A 242 -12.94 3.43 -18.37
N ASP A 243 -12.09 4.27 -18.95
CA ASP A 243 -12.45 5.33 -19.90
C ASP A 243 -11.94 5.09 -21.34
N TRP A 244 -11.41 3.90 -21.63
CA TRP A 244 -10.83 3.57 -22.95
C TRP A 244 -11.34 2.28 -23.59
N GLY A 245 -12.39 1.66 -23.03
CA GLY A 245 -12.90 0.39 -23.54
C GLY A 245 -13.70 0.48 -24.85
N THR A 246 -13.95 -0.67 -25.48
CA THR A 246 -14.69 -0.76 -26.76
C THR A 246 -16.15 -0.28 -26.67
N GLN A 247 -16.71 -0.19 -25.45
CA GLN A 247 -18.04 0.37 -25.21
C GLN A 247 -18.19 1.82 -25.71
N PHE A 248 -17.11 2.59 -25.82
CA PHE A 248 -17.18 3.96 -26.31
C PHE A 248 -17.58 4.05 -27.78
N GLY A 249 -17.30 3.01 -28.58
CA GLY A 249 -17.71 2.98 -29.99
C GLY A 249 -19.23 3.09 -30.16
N MET A 250 -19.98 2.28 -29.41
CA MET A 250 -21.45 2.32 -29.47
C MET A 250 -22.01 3.60 -28.84
N LEU A 251 -21.37 4.16 -27.82
CA LEU A 251 -21.80 5.41 -27.19
C LEU A 251 -21.61 6.60 -28.15
N ILE A 252 -20.47 6.67 -28.84
CA ILE A 252 -20.19 7.73 -29.82
C ILE A 252 -21.11 7.60 -31.04
N ALA A 253 -21.27 6.38 -31.58
CA ALA A 253 -22.21 6.13 -32.67
C ALA A 253 -23.64 6.57 -32.29
N HIS A 254 -24.08 6.24 -31.08
CA HIS A 254 -25.40 6.65 -30.59
C HIS A 254 -25.50 8.17 -30.38
N LEU A 255 -24.42 8.81 -29.93
CA LEU A 255 -24.34 10.26 -29.74
C LEU A 255 -24.51 10.99 -31.07
N GLN A 256 -23.83 10.54 -32.12
CA GLN A 256 -23.90 11.11 -33.46
C GLN A 256 -25.32 11.05 -34.03
N ASP A 257 -26.03 9.94 -33.84
CA ASP A 257 -27.40 9.78 -34.33
C ASP A 257 -28.41 10.63 -33.54
N LYS A 258 -28.23 10.71 -32.21
CA LYS A 258 -29.19 11.37 -31.32
C LYS A 258 -29.00 12.89 -31.25
N PHE A 259 -27.74 13.34 -31.37
CA PHE A 259 -27.33 14.74 -31.28
C PHE A 259 -26.32 15.02 -32.40
N PRO A 260 -26.78 15.19 -33.66
CA PRO A 260 -25.89 15.40 -34.80
C PRO A 260 -25.05 16.69 -34.69
N ASP A 261 -25.51 17.65 -33.88
CA ASP A 261 -24.88 18.92 -33.57
C ASP A 261 -23.98 18.90 -32.32
N TYR A 262 -23.62 17.72 -31.78
CA TYR A 262 -22.75 17.61 -30.58
C TYR A 262 -21.39 18.34 -30.70
N LEU A 263 -20.94 18.61 -31.94
CA LEU A 263 -19.72 19.37 -32.20
C LEU A 263 -19.88 20.87 -31.91
N THR A 264 -21.08 21.42 -31.96
CA THR A 264 -21.35 22.85 -31.75
C THR A 264 -22.14 23.09 -30.47
N VAL A 265 -23.09 22.22 -30.13
CA VAL A 265 -23.97 22.33 -28.97
C VAL A 265 -23.66 21.22 -27.98
N SER A 266 -23.51 21.58 -26.70
CA SER A 266 -23.33 20.58 -25.64
C SER A 266 -24.62 19.73 -25.52
N PRO A 267 -24.54 18.40 -25.73
CA PRO A 267 -25.73 17.56 -25.73
C PRO A 267 -26.31 17.45 -24.31
N PRO A 268 -27.64 17.51 -24.15
CA PRO A 268 -28.31 17.35 -22.86
C PRO A 268 -28.41 15.86 -22.48
N ILE A 269 -27.27 15.22 -22.24
CA ILE A 269 -27.21 13.84 -21.76
C ILE A 269 -27.57 13.84 -20.28
N GLY A 270 -28.83 13.50 -19.96
CA GLY A 270 -29.31 13.42 -18.59
C GLY A 270 -28.83 12.16 -17.89
N ASP A 271 -29.49 11.02 -18.16
CA ASP A 271 -29.15 9.73 -17.57
C ASP A 271 -28.23 8.95 -18.53
N LEU A 272 -26.95 8.86 -18.15
CA LEU A 272 -25.96 8.14 -18.93
C LEU A 272 -26.18 6.61 -18.93
N GLN A 273 -26.85 6.06 -17.91
CA GLN A 273 -27.21 4.64 -17.91
C GLN A 273 -28.30 4.34 -18.94
N ALA A 274 -29.32 5.20 -19.02
CA ALA A 274 -30.35 5.09 -20.04
C ALA A 274 -29.72 5.21 -21.44
N PHE A 275 -28.82 6.16 -21.63
CA PHE A 275 -28.06 6.33 -22.86
C PHE A 275 -27.22 5.09 -23.21
N TYR A 276 -26.54 4.49 -22.22
CA TYR A 276 -25.80 3.23 -22.39
C TYR A 276 -26.72 2.08 -22.79
N LYS A 277 -27.84 1.87 -22.09
CA LYS A 277 -28.81 0.80 -22.39
C LYS A 277 -29.40 0.96 -23.79
N GLU A 278 -29.70 2.18 -24.21
CA GLU A 278 -30.18 2.48 -25.56
C GLU A 278 -29.13 2.14 -26.62
N SER A 279 -27.88 2.60 -26.44
CA SER A 279 -26.78 2.28 -27.35
C SER A 279 -26.49 0.77 -27.42
N LYS A 280 -26.59 0.07 -26.28
CA LYS A 280 -26.39 -1.38 -26.19
C LYS A 280 -27.50 -2.15 -26.92
N ARG A 281 -28.76 -1.74 -26.75
CA ARG A 281 -29.88 -2.33 -27.50
C ARG A 281 -29.65 -2.23 -29.01
N ARG A 282 -29.29 -1.04 -29.50
CA ARG A 282 -28.99 -0.82 -30.92
C ARG A 282 -27.80 -1.67 -31.39
N PHE A 283 -26.75 -1.76 -30.58
CA PHE A 283 -25.59 -2.62 -30.87
C PHE A 283 -25.94 -4.10 -31.04
N ASP A 284 -26.90 -4.61 -30.26
CA ASP A 284 -27.31 -6.01 -30.30
C ASP A 284 -28.37 -6.28 -31.40
N THR A 285 -29.16 -5.29 -31.81
CA THR A 285 -30.26 -5.46 -32.79
C THR A 285 -29.97 -4.95 -34.20
N GLU A 286 -29.10 -3.95 -34.37
CA GLU A 286 -28.86 -3.27 -35.65
C GLU A 286 -27.44 -3.58 -36.17
N GLU A 287 -27.35 -4.36 -37.25
CA GLU A 287 -26.06 -4.80 -37.80
C GLU A 287 -25.22 -3.64 -38.38
N GLU A 288 -25.86 -2.67 -39.03
CA GLU A 288 -25.18 -1.47 -39.54
C GLU A 288 -24.68 -0.57 -38.41
N PHE A 289 -25.45 -0.43 -37.32
CA PHE A 289 -25.00 0.31 -36.14
C PHE A 289 -23.81 -0.38 -35.48
N LYS A 290 -23.79 -1.71 -35.42
CA LYS A 290 -22.65 -2.48 -34.89
C LYS A 290 -21.38 -2.22 -35.71
N LYS A 291 -21.46 -2.24 -37.04
CA LYS A 291 -20.33 -1.88 -37.92
C LYS A 291 -19.86 -0.45 -37.69
N HIS A 292 -20.80 0.49 -37.57
CA HIS A 292 -20.50 1.90 -37.27
C HIS A 292 -19.82 2.07 -35.91
N ALA A 293 -20.30 1.39 -34.87
CA ALA A 293 -19.72 1.41 -33.54
C ALA A 293 -18.25 0.94 -33.54
N TYR A 294 -17.92 -0.15 -34.26
CA TYR A 294 -16.53 -0.58 -34.41
C TYR A 294 -15.65 0.45 -35.12
N ARG A 295 -16.16 1.08 -36.19
CA ARG A 295 -15.45 2.18 -36.87
C ARG A 295 -15.20 3.36 -35.94
N CYS A 296 -16.18 3.70 -35.09
CA CYS A 296 -16.03 4.76 -34.08
C CYS A 296 -14.90 4.46 -33.08
N VAL A 297 -14.73 3.21 -32.65
CA VAL A 297 -13.59 2.82 -31.77
C VAL A 297 -12.26 3.09 -32.47
N VAL A 298 -12.12 2.67 -33.73
CA VAL A 298 -10.88 2.86 -34.50
C VAL A 298 -10.58 4.35 -34.68
N LEU A 299 -11.59 5.16 -34.98
CA LEU A 299 -11.46 6.61 -35.13
C LEU A 299 -11.13 7.33 -33.82
N LEU A 300 -11.65 6.82 -32.69
CA LEU A 300 -11.26 7.30 -31.36
C LEU A 300 -9.80 6.98 -31.06
N GLN A 301 -9.37 5.74 -31.33
CA GLN A 301 -8.00 5.29 -31.11
C GLN A 301 -6.99 5.98 -32.02
N SER A 302 -7.38 6.35 -33.25
CA SER A 302 -6.56 7.17 -34.15
C SER A 302 -6.52 8.66 -33.77
N LYS A 303 -7.10 9.03 -32.62
CA LYS A 303 -7.14 10.39 -32.08
C LYS A 303 -7.83 11.39 -33.02
N ASN A 304 -8.86 10.96 -33.74
CA ASN A 304 -9.65 11.87 -34.57
C ASN A 304 -10.29 12.96 -33.68
N PRO A 305 -10.09 14.27 -33.98
CA PRO A 305 -10.56 15.37 -33.12
C PRO A 305 -12.06 15.34 -32.78
N ASP A 306 -12.91 14.98 -33.74
CA ASP A 306 -14.36 14.97 -33.57
C ASP A 306 -14.80 13.85 -32.63
N PHE A 307 -14.18 12.67 -32.77
CA PHE A 307 -14.46 11.50 -31.94
C PHE A 307 -13.90 11.67 -30.52
N ILE A 308 -12.72 12.30 -30.39
CA ILE A 308 -12.17 12.70 -29.08
C ILE A 308 -13.09 13.71 -28.40
N LYS A 309 -13.68 14.65 -29.15
CA LYS A 309 -14.66 15.60 -28.60
C LYS A 309 -15.92 14.87 -28.11
N ALA A 310 -16.47 13.94 -28.89
CA ALA A 310 -17.58 13.10 -28.46
C ALA A 310 -17.27 12.32 -27.17
N TRP A 311 -16.10 11.67 -27.12
CA TRP A 311 -15.61 10.94 -25.95
C TRP A 311 -15.51 11.83 -24.71
N LYS A 312 -14.90 13.02 -24.83
CA LYS A 312 -14.79 13.99 -23.72
C LYS A 312 -16.16 14.37 -23.16
N LEU A 313 -17.13 14.68 -24.02
CA LEU A 313 -18.49 15.03 -23.59
C LEU A 313 -19.16 13.90 -22.80
N ILE A 314 -19.00 12.65 -23.26
CA ILE A 314 -19.52 11.46 -22.56
C ILE A 314 -18.84 11.29 -21.20
N CYS A 315 -17.50 11.40 -21.15
CA CYS A 315 -16.73 11.32 -19.91
C CYS A 315 -17.11 12.43 -18.92
N ASP A 316 -17.32 13.66 -19.38
CA ASP A 316 -17.67 14.81 -18.52
C ASP A 316 -19.00 14.62 -17.81
N VAL A 317 -19.96 13.94 -18.44
CA VAL A 317 -21.25 13.59 -17.80
C VAL A 317 -21.02 12.59 -16.68
N SER A 318 -20.23 11.53 -16.91
CA SER A 318 -19.85 10.58 -15.86
C SER A 318 -19.07 11.24 -14.72
N ARG A 319 -18.10 12.10 -15.04
CA ARG A 319 -17.29 12.82 -14.05
C ARG A 319 -18.14 13.66 -13.11
N LYS A 320 -19.14 14.37 -13.64
CA LYS A 320 -20.09 15.16 -12.82
C LYS A 320 -20.87 14.28 -11.85
N GLU A 321 -21.32 13.09 -12.28
CA GLU A 321 -22.03 12.16 -11.40
C GLU A 321 -21.10 11.54 -10.34
N PHE A 322 -19.88 11.17 -10.71
CA PHE A 322 -18.90 10.65 -9.76
C PHE A 322 -18.47 11.72 -8.75
N GLN A 323 -18.30 12.97 -9.18
CA GLN A 323 -17.92 14.07 -8.29
C GLN A 323 -18.96 14.30 -7.18
N LYS A 324 -20.26 14.20 -7.47
CA LYS A 324 -21.32 14.27 -6.44
C LYS A 324 -21.12 13.21 -5.34
N ILE A 325 -20.69 12.00 -5.72
CA ILE A 325 -20.41 10.91 -4.79
C ILE A 325 -19.14 11.22 -3.99
N TYR A 326 -18.07 11.67 -4.65
CA TYR A 326 -16.81 12.01 -3.99
C TYR A 326 -16.97 13.19 -3.01
N ASP A 327 -17.70 14.23 -3.38
CA ASP A 327 -18.01 15.37 -2.50
C ASP A 327 -18.80 14.91 -1.27
N CYS A 328 -19.80 14.04 -1.46
CA CYS A 328 -20.59 13.49 -0.36
C CYS A 328 -19.75 12.63 0.60
N LEU A 329 -18.71 11.97 0.10
CA LEU A 329 -17.83 11.09 0.86
C LEU A 329 -16.55 11.78 1.36
N ASP A 330 -16.36 13.07 1.06
CA ASP A 330 -15.14 13.82 1.35
C ASP A 330 -13.89 13.17 0.74
N VAL A 331 -13.99 12.71 -0.51
CA VAL A 331 -12.91 12.04 -1.23
C VAL A 331 -12.23 13.02 -2.18
N THR A 332 -10.92 13.17 -2.04
CA THR A 332 -10.08 13.87 -3.03
C THR A 332 -9.38 12.83 -3.87
N ILE A 333 -9.44 12.89 -5.20
CA ILE A 333 -8.79 11.88 -6.05
C ILE A 333 -8.38 12.49 -7.40
N ILE A 334 -7.24 12.05 -7.94
CA ILE A 334 -6.75 12.50 -9.24
C ILE A 334 -7.15 11.48 -10.30
N GLU A 335 -7.88 11.94 -11.30
CA GLU A 335 -8.28 11.10 -12.43
C GLU A 335 -7.09 10.73 -13.31
N ARG A 336 -6.88 9.43 -13.51
CA ARG A 336 -5.91 8.88 -14.47
C ARG A 336 -6.37 7.51 -14.97
N GLY A 337 -7.34 7.54 -15.88
CA GLY A 337 -7.92 6.35 -16.51
C GLY A 337 -6.99 5.63 -17.48
N GLU A 338 -7.50 4.55 -18.05
CA GLU A 338 -6.85 3.76 -19.11
C GLU A 338 -6.41 4.63 -20.29
N SER A 339 -7.19 5.66 -20.62
CA SER A 339 -6.92 6.59 -21.72
C SER A 339 -5.57 7.30 -21.61
N TYR A 340 -5.11 7.59 -20.39
CA TYR A 340 -3.83 8.24 -20.13
C TYR A 340 -2.65 7.38 -20.62
N TYR A 341 -2.82 6.07 -20.61
CA TYR A 341 -1.76 5.11 -20.94
C TYR A 341 -1.75 4.69 -22.40
N GLN A 342 -2.69 5.18 -23.23
CA GLN A 342 -2.82 4.79 -24.64
C GLN A 342 -1.50 4.82 -25.40
N ASP A 343 -0.78 5.94 -25.31
CA ASP A 343 0.47 6.13 -26.05
C ASP A 343 1.57 5.20 -25.54
N LYS A 344 1.58 4.92 -24.24
CA LYS A 344 2.56 4.08 -23.55
C LYS A 344 2.32 2.59 -23.78
N MET A 345 1.09 2.17 -24.08
CA MET A 345 0.76 0.76 -24.31
C MET A 345 1.51 0.16 -25.50
N ASN A 346 1.77 0.94 -26.56
CA ASN A 346 2.60 0.50 -27.68
C ASN A 346 4.03 0.16 -27.23
N ASP A 347 4.62 1.01 -26.39
CA ASP A 347 5.97 0.84 -25.88
C ASP A 347 6.07 -0.40 -24.98
N ILE A 348 5.02 -0.70 -24.19
CA ILE A 348 4.96 -1.92 -23.39
C ILE A 348 4.99 -3.16 -24.29
N VAL A 349 4.13 -3.22 -25.32
CA VAL A 349 4.10 -4.38 -26.20
C VAL A 349 5.46 -4.60 -26.86
N LYS A 350 6.06 -3.52 -27.38
CA LYS A 350 7.38 -3.57 -28.00
C LYS A 350 8.47 -4.05 -27.03
N GLU A 351 8.47 -3.57 -25.80
CA GLU A 351 9.44 -3.97 -24.78
C GLU A 351 9.34 -5.46 -24.42
N PHE A 352 8.11 -5.99 -24.30
CA PHE A 352 7.91 -7.42 -24.06
C PHE A 352 8.33 -8.28 -25.27
N GLU A 353 8.15 -7.78 -26.50
CA GLU A 353 8.63 -8.43 -27.72
C GLU A 353 10.16 -8.44 -27.81
N GLU A 354 10.81 -7.30 -27.56
CA GLU A 354 12.27 -7.17 -27.54
C GLU A 354 12.91 -8.01 -26.42
N GLY A 355 12.20 -8.16 -25.29
CA GLY A 355 12.58 -9.06 -24.20
C GLY A 355 12.39 -10.55 -24.50
N GLY A 356 11.77 -10.91 -25.63
CA GLY A 356 11.52 -12.31 -26.01
C GLY A 356 10.47 -13.02 -25.14
N PHE A 357 9.60 -12.26 -24.45
CA PHE A 357 8.59 -12.82 -23.55
C PHE A 357 7.24 -13.07 -24.23
N VAL A 358 7.06 -12.55 -25.44
CA VAL A 358 5.79 -12.64 -26.20
C VAL A 358 5.74 -13.92 -27.02
N GLN A 359 4.62 -14.63 -26.91
CA GLN A 359 4.24 -15.71 -27.81
C GLN A 359 3.02 -15.31 -28.61
N VAL A 360 2.96 -15.75 -29.87
CA VAL A 360 1.79 -15.56 -30.72
C VAL A 360 0.93 -16.82 -30.65
N ASP A 361 -0.31 -16.66 -30.20
CA ASP A 361 -1.30 -17.74 -30.07
C ASP A 361 -2.65 -17.29 -30.64
N ASP A 362 -3.13 -17.97 -31.67
CA ASP A 362 -4.38 -17.64 -32.37
C ASP A 362 -4.46 -16.17 -32.83
N GLY A 363 -3.34 -15.64 -33.35
CA GLY A 363 -3.21 -14.25 -33.78
C GLY A 363 -3.14 -13.22 -32.64
N ARG A 364 -3.21 -13.65 -31.38
CA ARG A 364 -3.05 -12.80 -30.19
C ARG A 364 -1.59 -12.81 -29.75
N LYS A 365 -1.14 -11.71 -29.15
CA LYS A 365 0.16 -11.64 -28.45
C LYS A 365 -0.08 -11.89 -26.96
N ILE A 366 0.49 -12.98 -26.46
CA ILE A 366 0.33 -13.41 -25.07
C ILE A 366 1.69 -13.50 -24.36
N VAL A 367 1.68 -13.31 -23.03
CA VAL A 367 2.88 -13.41 -22.18
C VAL A 367 2.62 -14.42 -21.08
N PHE A 368 3.44 -15.47 -21.03
CA PHE A 368 3.42 -16.46 -19.96
C PHE A 368 4.31 -16.00 -18.80
N VAL A 369 3.72 -15.89 -17.62
CA VAL A 369 4.43 -15.49 -16.40
C VAL A 369 4.73 -16.74 -15.57
N PRO A 370 5.99 -17.01 -15.20
CA PRO A 370 6.34 -18.16 -14.37
C PRO A 370 5.54 -18.18 -13.06
N GLY A 371 4.98 -19.35 -12.74
CA GLY A 371 4.15 -19.54 -11.54
C GLY A 371 2.65 -19.30 -11.73
N TYR A 372 2.21 -18.88 -12.92
CA TYR A 372 0.80 -18.67 -13.26
C TYR A 372 0.40 -19.50 -14.48
N SER A 373 -0.81 -20.08 -14.45
CA SER A 373 -1.34 -20.89 -15.55
C SER A 373 -2.04 -20.07 -16.63
N VAL A 374 -2.50 -18.85 -16.29
CA VAL A 374 -3.22 -17.97 -17.19
C VAL A 374 -2.23 -16.94 -17.77
N PRO A 375 -2.06 -16.89 -19.10
CA PRO A 375 -1.20 -15.89 -19.73
C PRO A 375 -1.89 -14.53 -19.78
N LEU A 376 -1.09 -13.46 -19.80
CA LEU A 376 -1.56 -12.11 -20.08
C LEU A 376 -1.77 -11.96 -21.59
N THR A 377 -2.89 -11.41 -22.03
CA THR A 377 -3.17 -11.11 -23.44
C THR A 377 -2.90 -9.63 -23.70
N ILE A 378 -1.69 -9.27 -24.16
CA ILE A 378 -1.29 -7.87 -24.35
C ILE A 378 -1.78 -7.27 -25.67
N VAL A 379 -2.09 -8.09 -26.69
CA VAL A 379 -2.72 -7.65 -27.95
C VAL A 379 -3.69 -8.72 -28.44
N LYS A 380 -4.90 -8.32 -28.80
CA LYS A 380 -5.92 -9.19 -29.42
C LYS A 380 -5.60 -9.48 -30.88
N SER A 381 -6.34 -10.43 -31.48
CA SER A 381 -6.20 -10.77 -32.91
C SER A 381 -6.54 -9.62 -33.87
N ASP A 382 -7.36 -8.66 -33.41
CA ASP A 382 -7.70 -7.43 -34.15
C ASP A 382 -6.68 -6.29 -33.95
N GLY A 383 -5.57 -6.54 -33.25
CA GLY A 383 -4.55 -5.54 -32.94
C GLY A 383 -4.89 -4.63 -31.76
N GLY A 384 -6.08 -4.76 -31.16
CA GLY A 384 -6.50 -3.93 -30.02
C GLY A 384 -5.85 -4.34 -28.71
N PHE A 385 -5.57 -3.36 -27.85
CA PHE A 385 -5.10 -3.56 -26.48
C PHE A 385 -6.20 -4.09 -25.55
N THR A 386 -5.79 -4.64 -24.41
CA THR A 386 -6.66 -5.17 -23.37
C THR A 386 -6.39 -4.48 -22.02
N TYR A 387 -7.12 -4.91 -20.99
CA TYR A 387 -6.88 -4.49 -19.61
C TYR A 387 -5.49 -4.94 -19.10
N ASP A 388 -4.93 -6.05 -19.62
CA ASP A 388 -3.57 -6.49 -19.28
C ASP A 388 -2.55 -5.45 -19.75
N THR A 389 -2.75 -4.90 -20.95
CA THR A 389 -1.85 -3.90 -21.53
C THR A 389 -1.90 -2.59 -20.77
N SER A 390 -3.10 -2.12 -20.40
CA SER A 390 -3.27 -0.88 -19.66
C SER A 390 -2.69 -0.98 -18.25
N ASP A 391 -2.89 -2.10 -17.55
CA ASP A 391 -2.37 -2.29 -16.20
C ASP A 391 -0.83 -2.45 -16.18
N LEU A 392 -0.25 -3.12 -17.18
CA LEU A 392 1.22 -3.15 -17.35
C LEU A 392 1.79 -1.76 -17.62
N ALA A 393 1.16 -0.99 -18.50
CA ALA A 393 1.57 0.38 -18.78
C ALA A 393 1.44 1.28 -17.55
N ALA A 394 0.36 1.13 -16.78
CA ALA A 394 0.15 1.86 -15.55
C ALA A 394 1.18 1.49 -14.47
N LEU A 395 1.48 0.20 -14.30
CA LEU A 395 2.51 -0.26 -13.37
C LEU A 395 3.88 0.34 -13.72
N LYS A 396 4.31 0.24 -14.99
CA LYS A 396 5.58 0.82 -15.43
C LYS A 396 5.62 2.33 -15.19
N GLN A 397 4.56 3.05 -15.56
CA GLN A 397 4.49 4.50 -15.36
C GLN A 397 4.64 4.89 -13.88
N ARG A 398 3.95 4.17 -12.98
CA ARG A 398 4.02 4.41 -11.52
C ARG A 398 5.39 4.07 -10.93
N LEU A 399 6.11 3.12 -11.52
CA LEU A 399 7.47 2.75 -11.09
C LEU A 399 8.53 3.74 -11.60
N PHE A 400 8.50 4.10 -12.88
CA PHE A 400 9.61 4.85 -13.51
C PHE A 400 9.39 6.37 -13.55
N GLU A 401 8.17 6.83 -13.79
CA GLU A 401 7.86 8.26 -13.84
C GLU A 401 7.48 8.78 -12.45
N GLU A 402 6.56 8.09 -11.78
CA GLU A 402 6.17 8.51 -10.43
C GLU A 402 7.22 8.16 -9.38
N LYS A 403 8.11 7.19 -9.65
CA LYS A 403 9.17 6.72 -8.74
C LYS A 403 8.61 6.34 -7.37
N ALA A 404 7.51 5.59 -7.37
CA ALA A 404 6.85 5.17 -6.16
C ALA A 404 7.69 4.15 -5.35
N ASP A 405 7.78 4.35 -4.04
CA ASP A 405 8.32 3.36 -3.11
C ASP A 405 7.29 2.28 -2.75
N TYR A 406 6.01 2.69 -2.74
CA TYR A 406 4.87 1.83 -2.47
C TYR A 406 3.78 2.05 -3.52
N ILE A 407 3.24 0.97 -4.08
CA ILE A 407 2.09 1.02 -4.98
C ILE A 407 1.03 0.07 -4.42
N ILE A 408 -0.15 0.61 -4.11
CA ILE A 408 -1.25 -0.14 -3.50
C ILE A 408 -2.45 -0.13 -4.44
N TYR A 409 -2.86 -1.32 -4.87
CA TYR A 409 -4.05 -1.53 -5.69
C TYR A 409 -5.22 -1.96 -4.81
N VAL A 410 -6.23 -1.12 -4.65
CA VAL A 410 -7.40 -1.38 -3.81
C VAL A 410 -8.55 -1.91 -4.68
N VAL A 411 -8.52 -3.21 -4.95
CA VAL A 411 -9.41 -3.88 -5.92
C VAL A 411 -10.05 -5.13 -5.30
N ASP A 412 -11.23 -5.51 -5.78
CA ASP A 412 -11.95 -6.72 -5.35
C ASP A 412 -11.07 -7.98 -5.45
N SER A 413 -11.26 -8.92 -4.52
CA SER A 413 -10.49 -10.17 -4.45
C SER A 413 -10.60 -11.05 -5.70
N GLY A 414 -11.66 -10.91 -6.50
CA GLY A 414 -11.83 -11.63 -7.76
C GLY A 414 -10.78 -11.26 -8.81
N GLN A 415 -10.12 -10.11 -8.68
CA GLN A 415 -9.03 -9.66 -9.56
C GLN A 415 -7.63 -10.01 -9.02
N ALA A 416 -7.55 -10.79 -7.94
CA ALA A 416 -6.27 -11.13 -7.32
C ALA A 416 -5.34 -11.87 -8.30
N VAL A 417 -5.85 -12.84 -9.04
CA VAL A 417 -5.03 -13.62 -10.00
C VAL A 417 -4.42 -12.67 -11.05
N HIS A 418 -5.25 -11.83 -11.66
CA HIS A 418 -4.85 -10.84 -12.64
C HIS A 418 -3.72 -9.93 -12.11
N LEU A 419 -3.96 -9.23 -11.00
CA LEU A 419 -2.98 -8.30 -10.44
C LEU A 419 -1.67 -8.98 -10.04
N GLN A 420 -1.73 -10.18 -9.45
CA GLN A 420 -0.53 -10.92 -9.09
C GLN A 420 0.26 -11.37 -10.33
N THR A 421 -0.41 -11.73 -11.42
CA THR A 421 0.22 -12.02 -12.71
C THR A 421 0.88 -10.76 -13.30
N ILE A 422 0.22 -9.60 -13.25
CA ILE A 422 0.79 -8.30 -13.67
C ILE A 422 2.03 -7.93 -12.84
N PHE A 423 1.96 -8.10 -11.51
CA PHE A 423 3.07 -7.81 -10.62
C PHE A 423 4.28 -8.72 -10.89
N ALA A 424 4.02 -10.00 -11.14
CA ALA A 424 5.05 -10.97 -11.48
C ALA A 424 5.63 -10.73 -12.89
N ALA A 425 4.83 -10.31 -13.87
CA ALA A 425 5.32 -9.89 -15.17
C ALA A 425 6.27 -8.68 -15.07
N GLY A 426 5.93 -7.68 -14.26
CA GLY A 426 6.79 -6.53 -13.98
C GLY A 426 8.12 -6.93 -13.31
N GLN A 427 8.11 -7.93 -12.42
CA GLN A 427 9.36 -8.47 -11.83
C GLN A 427 10.17 -9.25 -12.86
N MET A 428 9.51 -10.06 -13.69
CA MET A 428 10.14 -10.90 -14.72
C MET A 428 10.92 -10.07 -15.72
N ILE A 429 10.38 -8.93 -16.16
CA ILE A 429 11.05 -8.01 -17.08
C ILE A 429 12.03 -7.05 -16.38
N GLY A 430 12.14 -7.12 -15.05
CA GLY A 430 13.11 -6.37 -14.26
C GLY A 430 12.72 -4.92 -13.93
N TRP A 431 11.42 -4.58 -13.93
CA TRP A 431 10.97 -3.23 -13.60
C TRP A 431 11.13 -2.85 -12.13
N TYR A 432 11.07 -3.81 -11.21
CA TYR A 432 11.27 -3.55 -9.78
C TYR A 432 11.70 -4.81 -9.01
N ASP A 433 12.36 -4.62 -7.86
CA ASP A 433 12.65 -5.67 -6.87
C ASP A 433 11.63 -5.56 -5.71
N PRO A 434 10.88 -6.63 -5.37
CA PRO A 434 9.92 -6.61 -4.26
C PRO A 434 10.54 -6.32 -2.89
N LYS A 435 11.87 -6.41 -2.73
CA LYS A 435 12.60 -6.02 -1.51
C LYS A 435 12.85 -4.51 -1.43
N VAL A 436 12.85 -3.83 -2.57
CA VAL A 436 13.12 -2.38 -2.69
C VAL A 436 11.82 -1.60 -2.77
N THR A 437 10.95 -1.96 -3.73
CA THR A 437 9.67 -1.30 -3.98
C THR A 437 8.54 -2.26 -3.64
N ARG A 438 7.60 -1.80 -2.81
CA ARG A 438 6.47 -2.63 -2.38
C ARG A 438 5.25 -2.38 -3.25
N VAL A 439 4.97 -3.32 -4.14
CA VAL A 439 3.71 -3.38 -4.90
C VAL A 439 2.76 -4.34 -4.19
N THR A 440 1.53 -3.94 -3.89
CA THR A 440 0.60 -4.73 -3.07
C THR A 440 -0.84 -4.63 -3.57
N HIS A 441 -1.53 -5.77 -3.62
CA HIS A 441 -2.98 -5.84 -3.80
C HIS A 441 -3.68 -5.79 -2.44
N ALA A 442 -4.36 -4.68 -2.17
CA ALA A 442 -5.26 -4.53 -1.02
C ALA A 442 -6.65 -5.09 -1.37
N ALA A 443 -6.75 -6.43 -1.33
CA ALA A 443 -7.97 -7.14 -1.68
C ALA A 443 -9.11 -6.91 -0.67
N PHE A 444 -10.34 -6.79 -1.17
CA PHE A 444 -11.56 -6.84 -0.35
C PHE A 444 -12.58 -7.80 -0.95
N GLY A 445 -13.43 -8.37 -0.09
CA GLY A 445 -14.47 -9.32 -0.52
C GLY A 445 -15.71 -8.66 -1.14
N VAL A 446 -16.62 -9.49 -1.65
CA VAL A 446 -17.89 -9.02 -2.21
C VAL A 446 -18.82 -8.38 -1.17
N VAL A 447 -19.73 -7.52 -1.62
CA VAL A 447 -20.81 -6.97 -0.79
C VAL A 447 -22.00 -7.92 -0.82
N LEU A 448 -22.45 -8.34 0.37
CA LEU A 448 -23.59 -9.25 0.54
C LEU A 448 -24.81 -8.51 1.10
N GLY A 449 -25.99 -8.94 0.69
CA GLY A 449 -27.24 -8.57 1.36
C GLY A 449 -27.45 -9.34 2.66
N GLU A 450 -28.52 -8.98 3.37
CA GLU A 450 -28.95 -9.69 4.60
C GLU A 450 -29.26 -11.17 4.32
N ASP A 451 -29.61 -11.49 3.07
CA ASP A 451 -29.84 -12.84 2.56
C ASP A 451 -28.55 -13.64 2.28
N LYS A 452 -27.37 -13.07 2.58
CA LYS A 452 -26.03 -13.61 2.30
C LYS A 452 -25.75 -13.84 0.80
N LYS A 453 -26.55 -13.27 -0.10
CA LYS A 453 -26.30 -13.29 -1.55
C LYS A 453 -25.69 -11.96 -1.99
N LYS A 454 -25.23 -11.91 -3.24
CA LYS A 454 -24.65 -10.69 -3.83
C LYS A 454 -25.66 -9.54 -3.73
N PHE A 455 -25.22 -8.42 -3.16
CA PHE A 455 -26.07 -7.25 -2.94
C PHE A 455 -26.63 -6.71 -4.26
N LYS A 456 -27.96 -6.76 -4.38
CA LYS A 456 -28.72 -6.37 -5.57
C LYS A 456 -30.03 -5.72 -5.13
N THR A 457 -30.65 -4.95 -6.03
CA THR A 457 -32.00 -4.41 -5.83
C THR A 457 -33.04 -5.55 -5.80
N ARG A 458 -34.28 -5.26 -5.39
CA ARG A 458 -35.41 -6.20 -5.45
C ARG A 458 -35.70 -6.72 -6.87
N SER A 459 -35.35 -5.95 -7.90
CA SER A 459 -35.44 -6.34 -9.32
C SER A 459 -34.27 -7.21 -9.81
N GLY A 460 -33.21 -7.37 -9.01
CA GLY A 460 -31.99 -8.09 -9.40
C GLY A 460 -30.93 -7.21 -10.08
N ASP A 461 -31.20 -5.92 -10.23
CA ASP A 461 -30.29 -4.92 -10.77
C ASP A 461 -29.24 -4.46 -9.75
N THR A 462 -28.25 -3.72 -10.23
CA THR A 462 -27.21 -3.14 -9.39
C THR A 462 -27.76 -1.92 -8.66
N VAL A 463 -27.48 -1.81 -7.35
CA VAL A 463 -27.92 -0.66 -6.55
C VAL A 463 -27.06 0.56 -6.88
N ARG A 464 -27.72 1.67 -7.21
CA ARG A 464 -27.05 2.97 -7.43
C ARG A 464 -26.51 3.48 -6.11
N LEU A 465 -25.26 3.95 -6.11
CA LEU A 465 -24.66 4.48 -4.90
C LEU A 465 -25.35 5.72 -4.36
N ILE A 466 -25.86 6.59 -5.23
CA ILE A 466 -26.56 7.80 -4.79
C ILE A 466 -27.81 7.46 -3.97
N ASP A 467 -28.57 6.44 -4.38
CA ASP A 467 -29.76 5.98 -3.66
C ASP A 467 -29.38 5.42 -2.28
N LEU A 468 -28.25 4.71 -2.20
CA LEU A 468 -27.73 4.17 -0.94
C LEU A 468 -27.33 5.28 0.03
N LEU A 469 -26.66 6.34 -0.46
CA LEU A 469 -26.27 7.49 0.36
C LEU A 469 -27.50 8.27 0.85
N GLN A 470 -28.48 8.49 -0.03
CA GLN A 470 -29.73 9.17 0.33
C GLN A 470 -30.54 8.40 1.37
N GLU A 471 -30.66 7.07 1.21
CA GLU A 471 -31.32 6.22 2.21
C GLU A 471 -30.55 6.22 3.54
N GLY A 472 -29.21 6.26 3.50
CA GLY A 472 -28.37 6.41 4.68
C GLY A 472 -28.63 7.72 5.43
N LEU A 473 -28.70 8.84 4.71
CA LEU A 473 -29.02 10.16 5.27
C LEU A 473 -30.42 10.17 5.90
N LYS A 474 -31.41 9.60 5.21
CA LYS A 474 -32.79 9.49 5.69
C LYS A 474 -32.86 8.72 7.01
N ARG A 475 -32.29 7.50 7.06
CA ARG A 475 -32.28 6.68 8.28
C ARG A 475 -31.53 7.32 9.44
N SER A 476 -30.44 8.03 9.15
CA SER A 476 -29.70 8.79 10.16
C SER A 476 -30.57 9.91 10.74
N MET A 477 -31.27 10.66 9.89
CA MET A 477 -32.18 11.72 10.29
C MET A 477 -33.36 11.20 11.13
N ASP A 478 -33.97 10.08 10.72
CA ASP A 478 -35.08 9.47 11.47
C ASP A 478 -34.66 9.11 12.91
N LYS A 479 -33.45 8.54 13.09
CA LYS A 479 -32.89 8.26 14.42
C LYS A 479 -32.55 9.52 15.22
N LEU A 480 -32.13 10.60 14.57
CA LEU A 480 -31.86 11.88 15.24
C LEU A 480 -33.16 12.51 15.78
N LYS A 481 -34.25 12.44 15.00
CA LYS A 481 -35.57 12.91 15.41
C LYS A 481 -36.16 12.07 16.54
N GLU A 482 -36.04 10.75 16.47
CA GLU A 482 -36.49 9.83 17.54
C GLU A 482 -35.85 10.17 18.90
N LYS A 483 -34.57 10.61 18.89
CA LYS A 483 -33.83 11.01 20.09
C LYS A 483 -33.94 12.49 20.43
N GLU A 484 -34.80 13.26 19.74
CA GLU A 484 -34.95 14.72 19.85
C GLU A 484 -33.64 15.52 19.71
N ARG A 485 -32.64 14.96 19.01
CA ARG A 485 -31.33 15.61 18.80
C ARG A 485 -31.30 16.48 17.54
N ASP A 486 -32.34 16.42 16.73
CA ASP A 486 -32.54 17.29 15.57
C ASP A 486 -32.53 18.78 15.96
N LYS A 487 -33.15 19.14 17.09
CA LYS A 487 -33.17 20.49 17.65
C LYS A 487 -31.79 20.99 18.11
N VAL A 488 -30.96 20.11 18.67
CA VAL A 488 -29.61 20.44 19.17
C VAL A 488 -28.61 20.63 18.03
N THR A 489 -28.75 19.84 16.96
CA THR A 489 -27.79 19.80 15.85
C THR A 489 -27.98 20.98 14.87
N MET A 490 -29.23 21.42 14.65
CA MET A 490 -29.51 22.60 13.80
C MET A 490 -28.98 23.91 14.41
N GLY A 491 -28.97 24.06 15.74
CA GLY A 491 -28.41 25.24 16.39
C GLY A 491 -26.88 25.37 16.27
N PHE A 492 -26.17 24.24 16.18
CA PHE A 492 -24.70 24.22 16.10
C PHE A 492 -24.18 24.55 14.69
N LEU A 493 -24.82 24.02 13.63
CA LEU A 493 -24.46 24.28 12.24
C LEU A 493 -24.55 25.77 11.87
N PHE A 494 -25.57 26.48 12.36
CA PHE A 494 -25.70 27.94 12.15
C PHE A 494 -24.63 28.78 12.86
N SER A 495 -23.98 28.26 13.91
CA SER A 495 -22.89 28.97 14.60
C SER A 495 -21.53 28.73 13.95
N VAL A 496 -21.31 27.56 13.35
CA VAL A 496 -20.04 27.19 12.71
C VAL A 496 -19.90 27.80 11.31
N SER A 497 -20.99 27.98 10.55
CA SER A 497 -20.95 28.73 9.27
C SER A 497 -20.78 30.25 9.40
N ARG A 498 -20.65 30.79 10.62
CA ARG A 498 -20.40 32.23 10.88
C ARG A 498 -18.97 32.52 11.37
N LYS A 499 -18.07 31.55 11.35
CA LYS A 499 -16.63 31.74 11.53
C LYS A 499 -15.90 31.17 10.33
#